data_AF-A0ABD1KZA9-F1
#
_entry.id   AF-A0ABD1KZA9-F1
#
_cell.length_a   1.000
_cell.length_b   1.000
_cell.length_c   1.000
_cell.angle_alpha   90.00
_cell.angle_beta   90.00
_cell.angle_gamma   90.00
#
_symmetry.space_group_name_H-M   'P 1'
#
loop_
_entity.id
_entity.type
_entity.pdbx_description
1 polymer ?
#
loop_
_entity_poly.entity_id
_entity_poly.type
_entity_poly.pdbx_seq_one_letter_code
_entity_poly.pdbx_strand_id
1 'polypeptide(L)'
;MEALKDNGIAMIGLYGMGGCGKTTLAMEAKKVVEAQHLFDKVPLVQVSSTVDVRKIQEKIASSIGYEFPKNEKEENDRAQRLLMRLTQEKKILVILDDVWQKLDLSAIGIPSVEYHKGCKVLITTRLESVCTLMDCQQNIQLQTYN
;
A
#
# COMPACT_ATOMS: atom_id res chain seq x y z
N MET A 1 2.14 0.85 15.41
CA MET A 1 0.68 1.08 15.48
C MET A 1 0.31 2.56 15.50
N GLU A 2 1.06 3.42 16.21
CA GLU A 2 0.79 4.87 16.31
C GLU A 2 0.71 5.56 14.94
N ALA A 3 1.72 5.36 14.06
CA ALA A 3 1.72 5.94 12.72
C ALA A 3 0.47 5.56 11.88
N LEU A 4 -0.05 4.35 12.03
CA LEU A 4 -1.27 3.93 11.35
C LEU A 4 -2.52 4.62 11.89
N LYS A 5 -2.52 5.06 13.16
CA LYS A 5 -3.64 5.75 13.81
C LYS A 5 -3.59 7.28 13.66
N ASP A 6 -2.43 7.84 13.30
CA ASP A 6 -2.23 9.28 13.15
C ASP A 6 -2.79 9.84 11.84
N ASN A 7 -3.84 10.67 11.89
CA ASN A 7 -4.45 11.22 10.67
C ASN A 7 -3.55 12.17 9.87
N GLY A 8 -2.42 12.64 10.41
CA GLY A 8 -1.43 13.43 9.68
C GLY A 8 -0.53 12.60 8.76
N ILE A 9 -0.53 11.26 8.91
CA ILE A 9 0.34 10.35 8.17
C ILE A 9 -0.48 9.52 7.19
N ALA A 10 -0.29 9.74 5.90
CA ALA A 10 -0.85 8.95 4.80
C ALA A 10 0.13 7.90 4.26
N MET A 11 1.45 8.15 4.30
CA MET A 11 2.46 7.29 3.69
C MET A 11 3.52 6.87 4.72
N ILE A 12 3.71 5.56 4.89
CA ILE A 12 4.65 4.96 5.86
C ILE A 12 5.60 4.02 5.13
N GLY A 13 6.90 4.13 5.40
CA GLY A 13 7.93 3.24 4.87
C GLY A 13 8.60 2.40 5.96
N LEU A 14 8.50 1.07 5.88
CA LEU A 14 9.36 0.15 6.63
C LEU A 14 10.59 -0.16 5.78
N TYR A 15 11.78 0.16 6.24
CA TYR A 15 13.00 -0.06 5.47
C TYR A 15 14.12 -0.72 6.25
N GLY A 16 15.07 -1.35 5.55
CA GLY A 16 16.20 -2.04 6.15
C GLY A 16 16.64 -3.28 5.40
N MET A 17 17.72 -3.91 5.85
CA MET A 17 18.35 -5.05 5.17
C MET A 17 17.41 -6.24 4.96
N GLY A 18 17.77 -7.14 4.03
CA GLY A 18 17.04 -8.40 3.85
C GLY A 18 17.04 -9.20 5.15
N GLY A 19 15.93 -9.86 5.47
CA GLY A 19 15.81 -10.67 6.69
C GLY A 19 15.51 -9.91 7.99
N CYS A 20 15.43 -8.57 8.00
CA CYS A 20 15.12 -7.81 9.22
C CYS A 20 13.64 -7.81 9.65
N GLY A 21 12.77 -8.60 9.00
CA GLY A 21 11.38 -8.80 9.43
C GLY A 21 10.36 -7.75 8.96
N LYS A 22 10.66 -6.89 7.97
CA LYS A 22 9.71 -5.85 7.47
C LYS A 22 8.38 -6.43 7.00
N THR A 23 8.42 -7.43 6.12
CA THR A 23 7.23 -8.12 5.61
C THR A 23 6.43 -8.73 6.75
N THR A 24 7.10 -9.39 7.70
CA THR A 24 6.48 -9.93 8.90
C THR A 24 5.79 -8.83 9.70
N LEU A 25 6.46 -7.69 9.93
CA LEU A 25 5.88 -6.58 10.68
C LEU A 25 4.66 -5.98 9.96
N ALA A 26 4.70 -5.85 8.62
CA ALA A 26 3.56 -5.39 7.84
C ALA A 26 2.37 -6.37 7.93
N MET A 27 2.63 -7.68 7.91
CA MET A 27 1.60 -8.72 8.10
C MET A 27 1.00 -8.72 9.51
N GLU A 28 1.83 -8.56 10.54
CA GLU A 28 1.33 -8.44 11.91
C GLU A 28 0.52 -7.15 12.12
N ALA A 29 1.00 -6.03 11.56
CA ALA A 29 0.24 -4.78 11.56
C ALA A 29 -1.12 -4.96 10.86
N LYS A 30 -1.17 -5.63 9.70
CA LYS A 30 -2.42 -5.99 9.00
C LYS A 30 -3.39 -6.73 9.93
N LYS A 31 -2.95 -7.84 10.54
CA LYS A 31 -3.79 -8.64 11.46
C LYS A 31 -4.37 -7.78 12.59
N VAL A 32 -3.53 -6.94 13.20
CA VAL A 32 -3.94 -6.09 14.31
C VAL A 32 -4.96 -5.04 13.87
N VAL A 33 -4.76 -4.37 12.73
CA VAL A 33 -5.70 -3.35 12.26
C VAL A 33 -7.03 -3.93 11.80
N GLU A 34 -7.03 -5.14 11.24
CA GLU A 34 -8.25 -5.86 10.86
C GLU A 34 -9.02 -6.31 12.11
N ALA A 35 -8.34 -6.90 13.11
CA ALA A 35 -8.96 -7.33 14.37
C ALA A 35 -9.53 -6.17 15.19
N GLN A 36 -8.90 -4.99 15.09
CA GLN A 36 -9.39 -3.76 15.74
C GLN A 36 -10.35 -2.95 14.87
N HIS A 37 -10.69 -3.41 13.66
CA HIS A 37 -11.54 -2.71 12.70
C HIS A 37 -11.12 -1.23 12.48
N LEU A 38 -9.81 -0.98 12.41
CA LEU A 38 -9.28 0.39 12.22
C LEU A 38 -9.40 0.88 10.78
N PHE A 39 -9.44 -0.05 9.83
CA PHE A 39 -9.67 0.18 8.40
C PHE A 39 -10.74 -0.78 7.91
N ASP A 40 -11.55 -0.33 6.95
CA ASP A 40 -12.62 -1.12 6.34
C ASP A 40 -12.05 -2.22 5.43
N LYS A 41 -10.92 -1.94 4.78
CA LYS A 41 -10.17 -2.85 3.91
C LYS A 41 -8.66 -2.67 4.07
N VAL A 42 -7.92 -3.77 3.92
CA VAL A 42 -6.44 -3.78 4.01
C VAL A 42 -5.82 -4.63 2.89
N PRO A 43 -5.90 -4.18 1.62
CA PRO A 43 -5.25 -4.91 0.52
C PRO A 43 -3.74 -4.99 0.74
N LEU A 44 -3.19 -6.20 0.62
CA LEU A 44 -1.75 -6.46 0.70
C LEU A 44 -1.28 -7.02 -0.62
N VAL A 45 -0.30 -6.35 -1.22
CA VAL A 45 0.24 -6.69 -2.54
C VAL A 45 1.75 -6.76 -2.47
N GLN A 46 2.29 -7.94 -2.75
CA GLN A 46 3.71 -8.07 -3.04
C GLN A 46 4.02 -7.48 -4.42
N VAL A 47 4.95 -6.54 -4.44
CA VAL A 47 5.49 -5.84 -5.61
C VAL A 47 6.75 -6.57 -6.07
N SER A 48 6.88 -6.82 -7.36
CA SER A 48 8.10 -7.36 -7.96
C SER A 48 9.09 -6.25 -8.29
N SER A 49 10.37 -6.58 -8.38
CA SER A 49 11.42 -5.64 -8.81
C SER A 49 11.12 -5.04 -10.19
N THR A 50 10.58 -5.84 -11.11
CA THR A 50 9.91 -5.34 -12.32
C THR A 50 8.46 -5.01 -11.99
N VAL A 51 8.11 -3.73 -11.97
CA VAL A 51 6.75 -3.29 -11.63
C VAL A 51 5.77 -3.67 -12.74
N ASP A 52 4.74 -4.43 -12.38
CA ASP A 52 3.61 -4.80 -13.25
C ASP A 52 2.36 -4.15 -12.66
N VAL A 53 1.98 -2.98 -13.22
CA VAL A 53 0.88 -2.16 -12.72
C VAL A 53 -0.43 -2.93 -12.81
N ARG A 54 -0.72 -3.57 -13.94
CA ARG A 54 -1.91 -4.39 -14.12
C ARG A 54 -2.05 -5.48 -13.05
N LYS A 55 -0.98 -6.21 -12.76
CA LYS A 55 -0.99 -7.26 -11.72
C LYS A 55 -1.21 -6.70 -10.32
N ILE A 56 -0.64 -5.53 -10.02
CA ILE A 56 -0.89 -4.82 -8.76
C ILE A 56 -2.38 -4.45 -8.67
N GLN A 57 -2.94 -3.85 -9.73
CA GLN A 57 -4.36 -3.50 -9.79
C GLN A 57 -5.27 -4.74 -9.56
N GLU A 58 -4.97 -5.89 -10.16
CA GLU A 58 -5.73 -7.14 -9.98
C GLU A 58 -5.70 -7.64 -8.54
N LYS A 59 -4.53 -7.60 -7.91
CA LYS A 59 -4.38 -8.03 -6.52
C LYS A 59 -5.10 -7.09 -5.55
N ILE A 60 -5.04 -5.78 -5.78
CA ILE A 60 -5.80 -4.81 -4.97
C ILE A 60 -7.30 -5.07 -5.13
N ALA A 61 -7.79 -5.14 -6.38
CA ALA A 61 -9.20 -5.35 -6.70
C ALA A 61 -9.75 -6.62 -6.04
N SER A 62 -9.09 -7.76 -6.26
CA SER A 62 -9.50 -9.04 -5.67
C SER A 62 -9.47 -9.02 -4.14
N SER A 63 -8.46 -8.37 -3.53
CA SER A 63 -8.38 -8.26 -2.07
C SER A 63 -9.50 -7.42 -1.43
N ILE A 64 -10.19 -6.58 -2.20
CA ILE A 64 -11.33 -5.79 -1.73
C ILE A 64 -12.68 -6.33 -2.25
N GLY A 65 -12.67 -7.53 -2.86
CA GLY A 65 -13.87 -8.15 -3.43
C GLY A 65 -14.41 -7.42 -4.66
N TYR A 66 -13.52 -6.75 -5.41
CA TYR A 66 -13.84 -6.07 -6.66
C TYR A 66 -13.32 -6.86 -7.85
N GLU A 67 -14.17 -7.02 -8.86
CA GLU A 67 -13.79 -7.59 -10.16
C GLU A 67 -13.94 -6.52 -11.24
N PHE A 68 -12.91 -6.39 -12.07
CA PHE A 68 -12.99 -5.54 -13.25
C PHE A 68 -13.95 -6.13 -14.28
N PRO A 69 -14.62 -5.29 -15.10
CA PRO A 69 -15.36 -5.78 -16.26
C PRO A 69 -14.46 -6.63 -17.16
N LYS A 70 -14.98 -7.75 -17.71
CA LYS A 70 -14.19 -8.72 -18.50
C LYS A 70 -13.53 -8.12 -19.74
N ASN A 71 -14.12 -7.07 -20.30
CA ASN A 71 -13.60 -6.34 -21.45
C ASN A 71 -12.61 -5.23 -21.09
N GLU A 72 -12.38 -4.98 -19.80
CA GLU A 72 -11.52 -3.89 -19.33
C GLU A 72 -10.05 -4.28 -19.36
N LYS A 73 -9.36 -3.85 -20.41
CA LYS A 73 -7.96 -4.22 -20.68
C LYS A 73 -6.97 -3.10 -20.40
N GLU A 74 -7.41 -1.85 -20.45
CA GLU A 74 -6.53 -0.69 -20.36
C GLU A 74 -6.19 -0.36 -18.89
N GLU A 75 -4.91 -0.16 -18.60
CA GLU A 75 -4.45 0.10 -17.23
C GLU A 75 -5.03 1.40 -16.67
N ASN A 76 -5.20 2.42 -17.50
CA ASN A 76 -5.75 3.71 -17.09
C ASN A 76 -7.23 3.60 -16.66
N ASP A 77 -8.04 2.88 -17.41
CA ASP A 77 -9.45 2.68 -17.07
C ASP A 77 -9.60 1.87 -15.78
N ARG A 78 -8.72 0.89 -15.59
CA ARG A 78 -8.65 0.09 -14.35
C ARG A 78 -8.21 0.94 -13.16
N ALA A 79 -7.25 1.85 -13.35
CA ALA A 79 -6.81 2.77 -12.31
C ALA A 79 -7.97 3.68 -11.85
N GLN A 80 -8.72 4.25 -12.80
CA GLN A 80 -9.89 5.09 -12.49
C GLN A 80 -10.97 4.32 -11.73
N ARG A 81 -11.25 3.07 -12.14
CA ARG A 81 -12.22 2.22 -11.44
C ARG A 81 -11.78 1.84 -10.05
N LEU A 82 -10.50 1.48 -9.87
CA LEU A 82 -9.94 1.22 -8.55
C LEU A 82 -10.04 2.45 -7.66
N LEU A 83 -9.68 3.63 -8.18
CA LEU A 83 -9.79 4.88 -7.45
C LEU A 83 -11.23 5.10 -6.95
N MET A 84 -12.22 4.98 -7.85
CA MET A 84 -13.63 5.09 -7.50
C MET A 84 -14.07 4.06 -6.45
N ARG A 85 -13.59 2.81 -6.58
CA ARG A 85 -13.96 1.74 -5.64
C ARG A 85 -13.30 1.93 -4.27
N LEU A 86 -12.02 2.26 -4.21
CA LEU A 86 -11.27 2.45 -2.96
C LEU A 86 -11.81 3.64 -2.17
N THR A 87 -12.25 4.71 -2.85
CA THR A 87 -12.83 5.91 -2.21
C THR A 87 -14.24 5.73 -1.66
N GLN A 88 -14.89 4.58 -1.91
CA GLN A 88 -16.14 4.21 -1.25
C GLN A 88 -15.92 3.73 0.19
N GLU A 89 -14.71 3.26 0.51
CA GLU A 89 -14.35 2.90 1.89
C GLU A 89 -14.09 4.17 2.70
N LYS A 90 -14.46 4.19 3.98
CA LYS A 90 -14.20 5.35 4.84
C LYS A 90 -12.74 5.42 5.24
N LYS A 91 -12.13 4.27 5.51
CA LYS A 91 -10.72 4.10 5.85
C LYS A 91 -10.15 2.88 5.16
N ILE A 92 -9.05 3.05 4.44
CA ILE A 92 -8.36 1.96 3.75
C ILE A 92 -6.86 2.03 3.99
N LEU A 93 -6.24 0.87 4.18
CA LEU A 93 -4.79 0.73 4.27
C LEU A 93 -4.28 -0.15 3.14
N VAL A 94 -3.57 0.41 2.17
CA VAL A 94 -2.92 -0.36 1.11
C VAL A 94 -1.50 -0.71 1.54
N ILE A 95 -1.19 -1.99 1.60
CA ILE A 95 0.16 -2.49 1.91
C ILE A 95 0.83 -2.92 0.62
N LEU A 96 1.93 -2.27 0.24
CA LEU A 96 2.76 -2.65 -0.90
C LEU A 96 4.08 -3.21 -0.38
N ASP A 97 4.22 -4.52 -0.43
CA ASP A 97 5.36 -5.25 0.12
C ASP A 97 6.47 -5.41 -0.92
N ASP A 98 7.71 -5.22 -0.49
CA ASP A 98 8.94 -5.35 -1.28
C ASP A 98 9.02 -4.39 -2.47
N VAL A 99 8.90 -3.08 -2.20
CA VAL A 99 8.98 -2.02 -3.22
C VAL A 99 10.45 -1.68 -3.52
N TRP A 100 10.86 -1.78 -4.79
CA TRP A 100 12.24 -1.58 -5.23
C TRP A 100 12.51 -0.20 -5.85
N GLN A 101 11.47 0.50 -6.32
CA GLN A 101 11.56 1.78 -7.01
C GLN A 101 10.30 2.62 -6.75
N LYS A 102 10.34 3.91 -7.13
CA LYS A 102 9.16 4.78 -7.07
C LYS A 102 8.00 4.17 -7.86
N LEU A 103 6.82 4.14 -7.27
CA LEU A 103 5.58 3.72 -7.89
C LEU A 103 4.72 4.95 -8.20
N ASP A 104 4.06 4.94 -9.36
CA ASP A 104 3.00 5.88 -9.65
C ASP A 104 1.68 5.35 -9.05
N LEU A 105 1.34 5.85 -7.85
CA LEU A 105 0.11 5.45 -7.16
C LEU A 105 -1.15 5.81 -7.96
N SER A 106 -1.11 6.88 -8.76
CA SER A 106 -2.24 7.28 -9.59
C SER A 106 -2.48 6.31 -10.75
N ALA A 107 -1.40 5.82 -11.39
CA ALA A 107 -1.48 4.78 -12.41
C ALA A 107 -1.95 3.43 -11.85
N ILE A 108 -1.70 3.17 -10.56
CA ILE A 108 -2.26 1.99 -9.87
C ILE A 108 -3.74 2.22 -9.50
N GLY A 109 -4.18 3.46 -9.35
CA GLY A 109 -5.53 3.81 -8.89
C GLY A 109 -5.66 3.95 -7.37
N ILE A 110 -4.54 4.08 -6.64
CA ILE A 110 -4.56 4.36 -5.20
C ILE A 110 -4.76 5.87 -5.00
N PRO A 111 -5.78 6.31 -4.23
CA PRO A 111 -6.05 7.73 -4.03
C PRO A 111 -4.92 8.43 -3.28
N SER A 112 -4.64 9.67 -3.64
CA SER A 112 -3.82 10.57 -2.83
C SER A 112 -4.56 10.97 -1.55
N VAL A 113 -3.82 11.44 -0.55
CA VAL A 113 -4.41 11.96 0.71
C VAL A 113 -5.32 13.16 0.49
N GLU A 114 -5.05 13.97 -0.54
CA GLU A 114 -5.88 15.13 -0.91
C GLU A 114 -7.26 14.68 -1.41
N TYR A 115 -7.32 13.58 -2.16
CA TYR A 115 -8.55 13.04 -2.71
C TYR A 115 -9.29 12.15 -1.70
N HIS A 116 -8.58 11.41 -0.85
CA HIS A 116 -9.17 10.57 0.18
C HIS A 116 -8.34 10.56 1.47
N LYS A 117 -8.74 11.41 2.43
CA LYS A 117 -8.09 11.52 3.76
C LYS A 117 -8.12 10.22 4.59
N GLY A 118 -8.97 9.26 4.22
CA GLY A 118 -9.05 7.94 4.86
C GLY A 118 -8.09 6.90 4.27
N CYS A 119 -7.39 7.23 3.17
CA CYS A 119 -6.42 6.33 2.55
C CYS A 119 -5.06 6.45 3.20
N LYS A 120 -4.49 5.30 3.57
CA LYS A 120 -3.09 5.17 3.96
C LYS A 120 -2.39 4.13 3.11
N VAL A 121 -1.09 4.30 2.95
CA VAL A 121 -0.21 3.36 2.28
C VAL A 121 0.95 3.01 3.19
N LEU A 122 1.20 1.72 3.35
CA LEU A 122 2.38 1.17 4.01
C LEU A 122 3.23 0.45 2.97
N ILE A 123 4.49 0.85 2.83
CA ILE A 123 5.44 0.13 2.00
C ILE A 123 6.47 -0.60 2.84
N THR A 124 6.95 -1.73 2.34
CA THR A 124 8.22 -2.30 2.80
C THR A 124 9.25 -2.19 1.69
N THR A 125 10.49 -1.87 2.03
CA THR A 125 11.58 -1.75 1.05
C THR A 125 12.92 -2.05 1.69
N ARG A 126 13.93 -2.37 0.88
CA ARG A 126 15.31 -2.48 1.37
C ARG A 126 16.04 -1.13 1.37
N LEU A 127 15.50 -0.13 0.67
CA LEU A 127 16.19 1.10 0.33
C LEU A 127 15.48 2.28 1.00
N GLU A 128 16.19 3.02 1.85
CA GLU A 128 15.67 4.27 2.43
C GLU A 128 15.29 5.29 1.35
N SER A 129 16.06 5.33 0.26
CA SER A 129 15.80 6.22 -0.88
C SER A 129 14.44 5.98 -1.53
N VAL A 130 13.90 4.75 -1.49
CA VAL A 130 12.55 4.46 -1.98
C VAL A 130 11.50 5.11 -1.09
N CYS A 131 11.69 5.12 0.24
CA CYS A 131 10.80 5.84 1.14
C CYS A 131 10.78 7.33 0.84
N THR A 132 11.95 7.94 0.59
CA THR A 132 12.05 9.35 0.20
C THR A 132 11.36 9.63 -1.14
N LEU A 133 11.60 8.79 -2.16
CA LEU A 133 11.00 8.97 -3.49
C LEU A 133 9.48 8.81 -3.52
N MET A 134 8.94 8.02 -2.58
CA MET A 134 7.51 7.81 -2.37
C MET A 134 6.90 8.84 -1.41
N ASP A 135 7.68 9.84 -0.97
CA ASP A 135 7.25 10.89 -0.05
C ASP A 135 6.65 10.33 1.25
N CYS A 136 7.24 9.24 1.76
CA CYS A 136 6.86 8.67 3.06
C CYS A 136 7.06 9.71 4.17
N GLN A 137 5.98 10.00 4.90
CA GLN A 137 6.00 10.96 6.01
C GLN A 137 6.56 10.33 7.28
N GLN A 138 6.50 9.00 7.38
CA GLN A 138 7.09 8.25 8.48
C GLN A 138 7.94 7.09 7.95
N ASN A 139 9.23 7.13 8.26
CA ASN A 139 10.20 6.10 7.90
C ASN A 139 10.63 5.34 9.16
N ILE A 140 10.48 4.02 9.16
CA ILE A 140 10.83 3.15 10.28
C ILE A 140 11.89 2.17 9.81
N GLN A 141 13.11 2.33 10.32
CA GLN A 141 14.19 1.41 10.03
C GLN A 141 14.06 0.15 10.89
N LEU A 142 14.11 -1.02 10.25
CA LEU A 142 14.26 -2.30 10.93
C LEU A 142 15.68 -2.79 10.73
N GLN A 143 16.36 -3.02 11.84
CA GLN A 143 17.71 -3.57 11.88
C GLN A 143 17.66 -5.02 12.35
N THR A 144 18.57 -5.85 11.84
CA THR A 144 18.84 -7.15 12.44
C THR A 144 19.69 -6.92 13.69
N TYR A 145 19.22 -7.40 14.84
CA TYR A 145 20.09 -7.53 16.01
C TYR A 145 21.08 -8.66 15.74
N ASN A 146 22.37 -8.34 15.66
CA ASN A 146 23.45 -9.32 15.68
C ASN A 146 23.78 -9.69 17.12
#